data_AF-A0A2H0TGA8-F1
#
_entry.id   AF-A0A2H0TGA8-F1
#
_cell.length_a   1.000
_cell.length_b   1.000
_cell.length_c   1.000
_cell.angle_alpha   90.00
_cell.angle_beta   90.00
_cell.angle_gamma   90.00
#
_symmetry.space_group_name_H-M   'P 1'
#
loop_
_entity.id
_entity.type
_entity.pdbx_description
1 polymer ?
#
loop_
_entity_poly.entity_id
_entity_poly.type
_entity_poly.pdbx_seq_one_letter_code
_entity_poly.pdbx_strand_id
1 'polypeptide(L)'
;MIYSIELTNSDPKIIKFFRLFLDEILKIDKYRIRGQLFFYPDLDKNELIKFWSKISSIPPSQFTKSICLKAKIGKFKSNPLGTFKIRYYCKKDFLKIQKIIKDVWRDARVV
;
A
#
# COMPACT_ATOMS: atom_id res chain seq x y z
N MET A 1 12.86 -10.08 12.92
CA MET A 1 12.49 -8.64 12.81
C MET A 1 11.83 -8.40 11.47
N ILE A 2 10.72 -7.66 11.44
CA ILE A 2 9.98 -7.33 10.22
C ILE A 2 10.46 -5.96 9.73
N TYR A 3 11.07 -5.91 8.54
CA TYR A 3 11.57 -4.68 7.90
C TYR A 3 10.68 -4.28 6.72
N SER A 4 9.36 -4.26 6.95
CA SER A 4 8.39 -3.89 5.92
C SER A 4 7.96 -2.44 6.02
N ILE A 5 7.75 -1.85 4.86
CA ILE A 5 7.21 -0.51 4.66
C ILE A 5 5.88 -0.73 3.94
N GLU A 6 4.78 -0.46 4.62
CA GLU A 6 3.44 -0.85 4.17
C GLU A 6 2.44 0.28 4.38
N LEU A 7 1.51 0.42 3.45
CA LEU A 7 0.35 1.29 3.60
C LEU A 7 -0.88 0.57 3.04
N THR A 8 -1.96 0.59 3.81
CA THR A 8 -3.27 0.07 3.41
C THR A 8 -4.26 1.22 3.43
N ASN A 9 -4.89 1.50 2.30
CA ASN A 9 -5.89 2.56 2.20
C ASN A 9 -6.89 2.28 1.07
N SER A 10 -8.08 2.86 1.17
CA SER A 10 -9.13 2.75 0.16
C SER A 10 -9.24 4.00 -0.73
N ASP A 11 -8.57 5.10 -0.37
CA ASP A 11 -8.41 6.28 -1.20
C ASP A 11 -7.28 6.08 -2.24
N PRO A 12 -7.59 6.11 -3.55
CA PRO A 12 -6.60 6.00 -4.62
C PRO A 12 -5.50 7.06 -4.57
N LYS A 13 -5.80 8.28 -4.10
CA LYS A 13 -4.84 9.38 -4.01
C LYS A 13 -3.77 9.09 -2.96
N ILE A 14 -4.18 8.52 -1.82
CA ILE A 14 -3.25 8.12 -0.75
C ILE A 14 -2.32 7.00 -1.23
N ILE A 15 -2.87 6.00 -1.92
CA ILE A 15 -2.07 4.91 -2.50
C ILE A 15 -1.08 5.43 -3.54
N LYS A 16 -1.51 6.31 -4.44
CA LYS A 16 -0.66 6.93 -5.45
C LYS A 16 0.46 7.77 -4.81
N PHE A 17 0.11 8.60 -3.81
CA PHE A 17 1.09 9.39 -3.07
C PHE A 17 2.14 8.50 -2.40
N PHE A 18 1.72 7.44 -1.73
CA PHE A 18 2.64 6.53 -1.07
C PHE A 18 3.56 5.83 -2.06
N ARG A 19 3.03 5.43 -3.23
CA ARG A 19 3.87 4.90 -4.32
C ARG A 19 4.95 5.90 -4.74
N LEU A 20 4.58 7.15 -4.98
CA LEU A 20 5.52 8.21 -5.36
C LEU A 20 6.56 8.46 -4.25
N PHE A 21 6.17 8.44 -2.99
CA PHE A 21 7.11 8.55 -1.87
C PHE A 21 8.16 7.42 -1.89
N LEU A 22 7.73 6.17 -2.14
CA LEU A 22 8.64 5.04 -2.25
C LEU A 22 9.62 5.21 -3.43
N ASP A 23 9.14 5.65 -4.59
CA ASP A 23 9.97 5.81 -5.79
C ASP A 23 10.91 7.02 -5.67
N GLU A 24 10.40 8.20 -5.30
CA GLU A 24 11.16 9.46 -5.36
C GLU A 24 12.06 9.69 -4.14
N ILE A 25 11.56 9.39 -2.93
CA ILE A 25 12.29 9.66 -1.68
C ILE A 25 13.15 8.46 -1.28
N LEU A 26 12.57 7.27 -1.31
CA LEU A 26 13.29 6.07 -0.91
C LEU A 26 14.13 5.48 -2.03
N LYS A 27 13.73 5.66 -3.30
CA LYS A 27 14.39 5.07 -4.49
C LYS A 27 14.41 3.55 -4.40
N ILE A 28 13.26 2.96 -4.12
CA ILE A 28 13.12 1.52 -3.89
C ILE A 28 13.34 0.69 -5.16
N ASP A 29 13.69 -0.58 -4.95
CA ASP A 29 13.60 -1.60 -6.00
C ASP A 29 12.13 -1.97 -6.30
N LYS A 30 11.64 -1.56 -7.47
CA LYS A 30 10.28 -1.82 -7.95
C LYS A 30 9.92 -3.30 -8.01
N TYR A 31 10.87 -4.23 -8.15
CA TYR A 31 10.57 -5.66 -8.25
C TYR A 31 10.21 -6.30 -6.90
N ARG A 32 10.46 -5.60 -5.79
CA ARG A 32 10.17 -6.08 -4.43
C ARG A 32 8.86 -5.54 -3.89
N ILE A 33 8.21 -4.60 -4.59
CA ILE A 33 6.89 -4.09 -4.21
C ILE A 33 5.83 -5.17 -4.47
N ARG A 34 4.86 -5.25 -3.58
CA ARG A 34 3.73 -6.17 -3.67
C ARG A 34 2.43 -5.41 -3.43
N GLY A 35 1.44 -5.66 -4.29
CA GLY A 35 0.07 -5.19 -4.11
C GLY A 35 -0.79 -6.25 -3.44
N GLN A 36 -1.72 -5.88 -2.58
CA GLN A 36 -2.76 -6.79 -2.08
C GLN A 36 -4.11 -6.10 -2.09
N LEU A 37 -5.08 -6.75 -2.72
CA LEU A 37 -6.47 -6.27 -2.81
C LEU A 37 -7.33 -6.92 -1.73
N PHE A 38 -8.11 -6.10 -1.04
CA PHE A 38 -9.20 -6.51 -0.16
C PHE A 38 -10.51 -6.05 -0.79
N PHE A 39 -11.44 -6.95 -1.01
CA PHE A 39 -12.69 -6.65 -1.73
C PHE A 39 -13.85 -7.44 -1.12
N TYR A 40 -15.08 -7.05 -1.46
CA TYR A 40 -16.30 -7.74 -1.03
C TYR A 40 -16.87 -8.60 -2.17
N PRO A 41 -17.70 -9.63 -1.87
CA PRO A 41 -18.16 -10.59 -2.87
C PRO A 41 -18.99 -10.00 -4.01
N ASP A 42 -19.60 -8.82 -3.79
CA ASP A 42 -20.39 -8.05 -4.74
C ASP A 42 -19.56 -7.26 -5.76
N LEU A 43 -18.22 -7.24 -5.62
CA LEU A 43 -17.32 -6.50 -6.49
C LEU A 43 -16.58 -7.41 -7.48
N ASP A 44 -16.37 -6.92 -8.71
CA ASP A 44 -15.54 -7.60 -9.70
C ASP A 44 -14.05 -7.46 -9.34
N LYS A 45 -13.46 -8.59 -8.90
CA LYS A 45 -12.05 -8.68 -8.54
C LYS A 45 -11.11 -8.26 -9.68
N ASN A 46 -11.40 -8.63 -10.92
CA ASN A 46 -10.53 -8.37 -12.07
C ASN A 46 -10.53 -6.89 -12.43
N GLU A 47 -11.69 -6.25 -12.39
CA GLU A 47 -11.80 -4.80 -12.58
C GLU A 47 -11.06 -4.02 -11.47
N LEU A 48 -11.18 -4.47 -10.22
CA LEU A 48 -10.40 -3.89 -9.12
C LEU A 48 -8.89 -4.09 -9.29
N ILE A 49 -8.43 -5.25 -9.76
CA ILE A 49 -7.01 -5.48 -10.03
C ILE A 49 -6.51 -4.52 -11.11
N LYS A 50 -7.24 -4.37 -12.23
CA LYS A 50 -6.89 -3.41 -13.28
C LYS A 50 -6.83 -1.97 -12.75
N PHE A 51 -7.85 -1.58 -11.99
CA PHE A 51 -7.94 -0.26 -11.37
C PHE A 51 -6.73 0.02 -10.45
N TRP A 52 -6.47 -0.86 -9.49
CA TRP A 52 -5.39 -0.67 -8.52
C TRP A 52 -4.00 -0.81 -9.15
N SER A 53 -3.85 -1.63 -10.19
CA SER A 53 -2.61 -1.72 -10.96
C SER A 53 -2.29 -0.38 -11.63
N LYS A 54 -3.28 0.26 -12.24
CA LYS A 54 -3.14 1.60 -12.84
C LYS A 54 -2.79 2.67 -11.79
N ILE A 55 -3.45 2.67 -10.63
CA ILE A 55 -3.22 3.68 -9.58
C ILE A 55 -1.86 3.55 -8.92
N SER A 56 -1.44 2.32 -8.62
CA SER A 56 -0.20 2.03 -7.87
C SER A 56 1.03 1.82 -8.75
N SER A 57 0.87 1.76 -10.06
CA SER A 57 1.92 1.36 -11.02
C SER A 57 2.58 0.02 -10.64
N ILE A 58 1.83 -0.87 -9.97
CA ILE A 58 2.26 -2.23 -9.65
C ILE A 58 1.63 -3.16 -10.69
N PRO A 59 2.40 -3.97 -11.43
CA PRO A 59 1.82 -4.90 -12.39
C PRO A 59 1.03 -5.99 -11.66
N PRO A 60 -0.05 -6.54 -12.24
CA PRO A 60 -0.85 -7.60 -11.61
C PRO A 60 -0.03 -8.84 -11.22
N SER A 61 1.06 -9.12 -11.93
CA SER A 61 2.02 -10.21 -11.61
C SER A 61 2.71 -10.04 -10.24
N GLN A 62 2.74 -8.83 -9.70
CA GLN A 62 3.27 -8.51 -8.38
C GLN A 62 2.18 -8.41 -7.30
N PHE A 63 0.94 -8.79 -7.62
CA PHE A 63 -0.14 -8.83 -6.64
C PHE A 63 -0.08 -10.16 -5.87
N THR A 64 -0.15 -10.08 -4.55
CA THR A 64 -0.33 -11.26 -3.71
C THR A 64 -1.80 -11.68 -3.69
N LYS A 65 -2.09 -12.82 -3.06
CA LYS A 65 -3.47 -13.34 -2.94
C LYS A 65 -4.41 -12.24 -2.42
N SER A 66 -5.36 -11.86 -3.27
CA SER A 66 -6.46 -10.96 -2.91
C SER A 66 -7.34 -11.63 -1.86
N ILE A 67 -7.84 -10.84 -0.92
CA ILE A 67 -8.66 -11.30 0.19
C ILE A 67 -10.10 -10.84 -0.05
N CYS A 68 -11.00 -11.80 -0.22
CA CYS A 68 -12.44 -11.56 -0.21
C CYS A 68 -12.89 -11.44 1.26
N LEU A 69 -13.36 -10.27 1.65
CA LEU A 69 -13.87 -9.98 2.98
C LEU A 69 -15.30 -10.51 3.11
N LYS A 70 -15.68 -10.94 4.32
CA LYS A 70 -17.08 -11.29 4.60
C LYS A 70 -17.94 -10.03 4.46
N ALA A 71 -19.09 -10.17 3.82
CA ALA A 71 -20.10 -9.12 3.80
C ALA A 71 -20.45 -8.72 5.23
N LYS A 72 -20.47 -7.42 5.52
CA LYS A 72 -20.94 -6.92 6.82
C LYS A 72 -22.47 -6.95 6.80
N ILE A 73 -23.08 -7.63 7.75
CA ILE A 73 -24.54 -7.66 7.92
C ILE A 73 -25.00 -6.25 8.34
N GLY A 74 -26.00 -5.68 7.66
CA GLY A 74 -26.60 -4.37 8.00
C GLY A 74 -26.41 -3.27 6.95
N LYS A 75 -26.62 -1.99 7.33
CA LYS A 75 -26.58 -0.79 6.47
C LYS A 75 -25.17 -0.38 5.98
N PHE A 76 -24.18 -1.28 6.06
CA PHE A 76 -22.81 -0.96 5.68
C PHE A 76 -22.67 -0.97 4.16
N LYS A 77 -22.35 0.17 3.55
CA LYS A 77 -21.95 0.22 2.14
C LYS A 77 -20.48 -0.13 2.01
N SER A 78 -20.18 -1.22 1.31
CA SER A 78 -18.83 -1.57 0.88
C SER A 78 -18.23 -0.41 0.09
N ASN A 79 -16.94 -0.14 0.27
CA ASN A 79 -16.25 0.79 -0.63
C ASN A 79 -16.25 0.13 -2.03
N PRO A 80 -16.79 0.80 -3.07
CA PRO A 80 -16.87 0.22 -4.42
C PRO A 80 -15.50 -0.08 -5.03
N LEU A 81 -14.42 0.51 -4.50
CA LEU A 81 -13.04 0.27 -4.90
C LEU A 81 -12.34 -0.76 -4.02
N GLY A 82 -13.01 -1.31 -3.01
CA GLY A 82 -12.38 -2.10 -1.97
C GLY A 82 -11.30 -1.32 -1.22
N THR A 83 -10.28 -2.03 -0.75
CA THR A 83 -9.10 -1.45 -0.09
C THR A 83 -7.84 -2.05 -0.69
N PHE A 84 -6.82 -1.22 -0.88
CA PHE A 84 -5.55 -1.67 -1.45
C PHE A 84 -4.41 -1.50 -0.46
N LYS A 85 -3.48 -2.45 -0.52
CA LYS A 85 -2.28 -2.44 0.30
C LYS A 85 -1.06 -2.50 -0.59
N ILE A 86 -0.16 -1.55 -0.38
CA ILE A 86 1.20 -1.61 -0.88
C ILE A 86 2.09 -2.17 0.23
N ARG A 87 2.89 -3.18 -0.08
CA ARG A 87 3.92 -3.74 0.79
C ARG A 87 5.26 -3.73 0.08
N TYR A 88 6.27 -3.23 0.77
CA TYR A 88 7.66 -3.28 0.33
C TYR A 88 8.52 -3.83 1.45
N TYR A 89 9.39 -4.81 1.17
CA TYR A 89 10.28 -5.39 2.17
C TYR A 89 11.74 -5.16 1.76
N CYS A 90 12.44 -4.33 2.53
CA CYS A 90 13.88 -4.10 2.39
C CYS A 90 14.45 -3.52 3.68
N LYS A 91 15.39 -4.24 4.30
CA LYS A 91 16.06 -3.78 5.53
C LYS A 91 16.75 -2.44 5.34
N LYS A 92 17.51 -2.26 4.25
CA LYS A 92 18.26 -1.04 3.96
C LYS A 92 17.36 0.20 3.93
N ASP A 93 16.26 0.13 3.18
CA ASP A 93 15.37 1.28 3.01
C ASP A 93 14.48 1.52 4.22
N PHE A 94 14.13 0.47 4.96
CA PHE A 94 13.49 0.61 6.26
C PHE A 94 14.37 1.39 7.25
N LEU A 95 15.66 1.00 7.36
CA LEU A 95 16.62 1.73 8.20
C LEU A 95 16.84 3.17 7.72
N LYS A 96 16.75 3.42 6.40
CA LYS A 96 16.79 4.77 5.83
C LYS A 96 15.63 5.63 6.33
N ILE A 97 14.38 5.11 6.34
CA ILE A 97 13.22 5.81 6.91
C ILE A 97 13.45 6.11 8.39
N GLN A 98 13.91 5.13 9.17
CA GLN A 98 14.15 5.34 10.60
C GLN A 98 15.17 6.46 10.86
N LYS A 99 16.21 6.56 10.03
CA LYS A 99 17.16 7.67 10.09
C LYS A 99 16.48 9.01 9.80
N ILE A 100 15.70 9.11 8.71
CA ILE A 100 14.96 10.33 8.35
C ILE A 100 14.05 10.77 9.50
N ILE A 101 13.31 9.84 10.12
CA ILE A 101 12.42 10.17 11.25
C ILE A 101 13.23 10.71 12.43
N LYS A 102 14.34 10.06 12.77
CA LYS A 102 15.21 10.50 13.86
C LYS A 102 15.74 11.92 13.63
N ASP A 103 16.17 12.21 12.40
CA ASP A 103 16.70 13.51 12.04
C ASP A 103 15.58 14.59 12.12
N VAL A 104 14.38 14.31 11.59
CA VAL A 104 13.23 15.23 11.66
C VAL A 104 12.79 15.49 13.11
N TRP A 105 12.76 14.46 13.96
CA TRP A 105 12.32 14.62 15.35
C TRP A 105 13.33 15.39 16.20
N ARG A 106 14.63 15.26 15.90
CA ARG A 106 15.67 16.09 16.47
C ARG A 106 15.45 17.56 16.11
N ASP A 107 15.17 17.86 14.85
CA ASP A 107 14.92 19.23 14.38
C ASP A 107 13.62 19.81 14.98
N ALA A 108 12.61 18.97 15.19
CA ALA A 108 11.34 19.35 15.82
C ALA A 108 11.42 19.48 17.36
N ARG A 109 12.58 19.24 17.99
CA ARG A 109 12.79 19.22 19.45
C ARG A 109 11.87 18.24 20.20
N VAL A 110 11.48 17.15 19.55
CA VAL A 110 10.65 16.10 20.15
C VAL A 110 11.52 15.05 20.87
N VAL A 111 12.84 15.07 20.64
CA VAL A 111 13.85 14.22 21.29
C VAL A 111 15.13 15.02 21.51
#